data_AF-A0A1Y5DLD3-F1
#
_entry.id   AF-A0A1Y5DLD3-F1
#
_cell.length_a   1.000
_cell.length_b   1.000
_cell.length_c   1.000
_cell.angle_alpha   90.00
_cell.angle_beta   90.00
_cell.angle_gamma   90.00
#
_symmetry.space_group_name_H-M   'P 1'
#
loop_
_entity.id
_entity.type
_entity.pdbx_description
1 polymer ?
#
loop_
_entity_poly.entity_id
_entity_poly.type
_entity_poly.pdbx_seq_one_letter_code
_entity_poly.pdbx_strand_id
1 'polypeptide(L)' 'MRCVFCNKPVHGGDGMSITGLGVAHQQCFQADEALRRTFQNLDIRALNDQELVELKDLILAEQNSRKPPEEFEDVELF' A
#
# COMPACT_ATOMS: atom_id res chain seq x y z
N MET A 1 -20.91 16.92 -11.70
CA MET A 1 -20.13 15.69 -11.49
C MET A 1 -19.46 15.76 -10.11
N ARG A 2 -19.44 14.67 -9.32
CA ARG A 2 -18.89 14.67 -7.94
C ARG A 2 -17.62 13.81 -7.87
N CYS A 3 -16.64 14.25 -7.10
CA CYS A 3 -15.37 13.55 -6.92
C CYS A 3 -15.59 12.22 -6.18
N VAL A 4 -15.09 11.11 -6.73
CA VAL A 4 -15.21 9.78 -6.13
C VAL A 4 -14.53 9.65 -4.76
N PHE A 5 -13.53 10.48 -4.46
CA PHE A 5 -12.76 10.40 -3.20
C PHE A 5 -13.32 11.30 -2.09
N CYS A 6 -13.76 12.51 -2.42
CA CYS A 6 -14.19 13.51 -1.41
C CYS A 6 -15.68 13.88 -1.50
N ASN A 7 -16.41 13.34 -2.48
CA ASN A 7 -17.83 13.58 -2.77
C ASN A 7 -18.21 15.07 -2.99
N LYS A 8 -17.22 15.96 -3.13
CA LYS A 8 -17.42 17.37 -3.46
C LYS A 8 -17.58 17.58 -4.97
N PRO A 9 -18.24 18.66 -5.40
CA PRO A 9 -18.35 18.99 -6.82
C PRO A 9 -16.97 19.12 -7.49
N VAL A 10 -16.84 18.54 -8.69
CA VAL A 10 -15.70 18.75 -9.57
C VAL A 10 -16.09 19.88 -10.54
N HIS A 11 -15.38 21.00 -10.46
CA HIS A 11 -15.61 22.20 -11.29
C HIS A 11 -14.31 22.59 -11.99
N GLY A 12 -14.37 23.02 -13.24
CA GLY A 12 -13.21 23.54 -13.98
C GLY A 12 -12.26 22.48 -14.56
N GLY A 13 -11.03 22.91 -14.88
CA GLY A 13 -9.98 22.08 -15.50
C GLY A 13 -9.25 21.12 -14.56
N ASP A 14 -9.52 21.19 -13.25
CA ASP A 14 -8.87 20.35 -12.23
C ASP A 14 -9.55 18.99 -12.02
N GLY A 15 -10.51 18.67 -12.89
CA GLY A 15 -11.24 17.40 -12.91
C GLY A 15 -10.64 16.41 -13.88
N MET A 16 -10.50 15.16 -13.46
CA MET A 16 -10.09 14.04 -14.31
C MET A 16 -11.10 12.91 -14.27
N SER A 17 -11.24 12.19 -15.38
CA SER A 17 -11.97 10.93 -15.44
C SER A 17 -11.03 9.76 -15.15
N ILE A 18 -11.47 8.86 -14.29
CA ILE A 18 -10.79 7.62 -13.92
C ILE A 18 -11.61 6.47 -14.48
N THR A 19 -11.00 5.68 -15.37
CA THR A 19 -11.63 4.52 -16.01
C THR A 19 -12.19 3.57 -14.94
N GLY A 20 -13.48 3.23 -15.06
CA GLY A 20 -14.16 2.28 -14.16
C GLY A 20 -14.58 2.84 -12.79
N LEU A 21 -14.16 4.05 -12.41
CA LEU A 21 -14.47 4.65 -11.11
C LEU A 21 -15.37 5.90 -11.22
N GLY A 22 -15.15 6.75 -12.21
CA GLY A 22 -15.91 7.99 -12.40
C GLY A 22 -15.00 9.22 -12.49
N VAL A 23 -15.42 10.34 -11.92
CA VAL A 23 -14.64 11.60 -11.95
C VAL A 23 -14.02 11.92 -10.60
N ALA A 24 -12.84 12.52 -10.61
CA ALA A 24 -12.11 12.94 -9.41
C ALA A 24 -11.46 14.32 -9.61
N HIS A 25 -11.15 14.99 -8.51
CA HIS A 25 -10.16 16.06 -8.55
C HIS A 25 -8.77 15.45 -8.77
N GLN A 26 -7.94 16.08 -9.60
CA GLN A 26 -6.57 15.63 -9.85
C GLN A 26 -5.76 15.47 -8.55
N GLN A 27 -5.89 16.43 -7.63
CA GLN A 27 -5.24 16.38 -6.32
C GLN A 27 -5.73 15.23 -5.45
N CYS A 28 -7.04 14.94 -5.46
CA CYS A 28 -7.59 13.81 -4.70
C CYS A 28 -7.11 12.47 -5.25
N PHE A 29 -6.99 12.36 -6.58
CA PHE A 29 -6.44 11.16 -7.22
C PHE A 29 -4.96 10.97 -6.88
N GLN A 30 -4.15 12.03 -7.00
CA GLN A 30 -2.73 11.98 -6.63
C GLN A 30 -2.51 11.67 -5.15
N ALA A 31 -3.36 12.20 -4.26
CA ALA A 31 -3.31 11.87 -2.84
C ALA A 31 -3.65 10.39 -2.60
N ASP A 32 -4.68 9.84 -3.26
CA ASP A 32 -4.97 8.40 -3.15
C ASP A 32 -3.85 7.55 -3.76
N GLU A 33 -3.25 7.96 -4.87
CA GLU A 33 -2.10 7.26 -5.48
C GLU A 33 -0.86 7.27 -4.58
N ALA A 34 -0.57 8.39 -3.91
CA ALA A 34 0.51 8.47 -2.92
C ALA A 34 0.20 7.68 -1.64
N LEU A 35 -1.08 7.55 -1.27
CA LEU A 35 -1.54 6.76 -0.13
C LEU A 35 -1.74 5.27 -0.46
N ARG A 36 -1.77 4.90 -1.74
CA ARG A 36 -1.82 3.52 -2.21
C ARG A 36 -0.52 2.85 -1.83
N ARG A 37 -0.56 2.12 -0.70
CA ARG A 37 0.47 1.17 -0.29
C ARG A 37 0.32 -0.11 -1.10
N THR A 38 0.50 0.00 -2.40
CA THR A 38 0.43 -1.14 -3.33
C THR A 38 1.84 -1.68 -3.57
N PHE A 39 2.08 -2.94 -3.23
CA PHE A 39 3.33 -3.65 -3.55
C PHE A 39 3.04 -4.77 -4.55
N GLN A 40 3.55 -4.66 -5.78
CA GLN A 40 3.35 -5.66 -6.85
C GLN A 40 1.91 -6.20 -6.95
N ASN A 41 0.92 -5.29 -7.02
CA ASN A 41 -0.53 -5.59 -7.08
C ASN A 41 -1.21 -6.03 -5.77
N LEU A 42 -0.49 -6.08 -4.65
CA LEU A 42 -1.10 -6.25 -3.33
C LEU A 42 -1.54 -4.89 -2.78
N ASP A 43 -2.84 -4.64 -2.66
CA ASP A 43 -3.36 -3.50 -1.90
C ASP A 43 -3.34 -3.84 -0.41
N ILE A 44 -2.35 -3.33 0.32
CA ILE A 44 -2.18 -3.59 1.75
C ILE A 44 -3.40 -3.10 2.56
N ARG A 45 -4.16 -2.11 2.05
CA ARG A 45 -5.37 -1.61 2.71
C ARG A 45 -6.55 -2.58 2.64
N ALA A 46 -6.50 -3.57 1.75
CA ALA A 46 -7.53 -4.59 1.64
C ALA A 46 -7.38 -5.70 2.69
N LEU A 47 -6.23 -5.78 3.36
CA LEU A 47 -5.95 -6.78 4.39
C LEU A 47 -6.61 -6.36 5.71
N ASN A 48 -7.19 -7.34 6.40
CA ASN A 48 -7.60 -7.16 7.78
C ASN A 48 -6.39 -7.26 8.74
N ASP A 49 -6.60 -6.94 10.02
CA ASP A 49 -5.51 -6.91 11.02
C ASP A 49 -4.78 -8.26 11.16
N GLN A 50 -5.50 -9.37 11.06
CA GLN A 50 -4.92 -10.72 11.15
C GLN A 50 -4.07 -11.03 9.92
N GLU A 51 -4.58 -10.76 8.72
CA GLU A 51 -3.85 -10.94 7.46
C GLU A 51 -2.61 -10.05 7.38
N LEU A 52 -2.67 -8.85 7.98
CA LEU A 52 -1.53 -7.95 8.06
C LEU A 52 -0.42 -8.50 8.96
N VAL A 53 -0.77 -9.13 10.08
CA VAL A 53 0.19 -9.81 10.97
C VAL A 53 0.82 -11.00 10.26
N GLU A 54 0.02 -11.81 9.56
CA GLU A 54 0.53 -12.96 8.80
C GLU A 54 1.47 -12.53 7.67
N LEU A 55 1.13 -11.45 6.94
CA LEU A 55 2.01 -10.89 5.92
C LEU A 55 3.35 -10.43 6.53
N LYS A 56 3.32 -9.83 7.72
CA LYS A 56 4.54 -9.44 8.43
C LYS A 56 5.42 -10.65 8.75
N ASP A 57 4.84 -11.75 9.24
CA ASP A 57 5.58 -12.95 9.58
C ASP A 57 6.20 -13.62 8.34
N LEU A 58 5.47 -13.64 7.22
CA LEU A 58 5.99 -14.13 5.93
C LEU A 58 7.18 -13.29 5.44
N ILE A 59 7.10 -11.96 5.55
CA ILE A 59 8.21 -11.07 5.18
C ILE A 59 9.44 -11.34 6.06
N LEU A 60 9.25 -11.51 7.38
CA LEU A 60 10.34 -11.81 8.30
C LEU A 60 11.00 -13.16 7.99
N ALA A 61 10.21 -14.19 7.69
CA ALA A 61 10.72 -15.50 7.30
C ALA A 61 11.56 -15.42 6.02
N GLU A 62 11.10 -14.66 5.02
CA GLU A 62 11.82 -14.46 3.76
C GLU A 62 13.09 -13.60 3.94
N GLN A 63 13.06 -12.61 4.83
CA GLN A 63 14.27 -11.86 5.17
C GLN A 63 15.31 -12.77 5.84
N ASN A 64 14.86 -13.63 6.77
CA ASN A 64 15.73 -14.60 7.44
C ASN A 64 16.27 -15.66 6.47
N SER A 65 15.49 -16.12 5.48
CA SER A 65 15.95 -17.09 4.48
C SER A 65 17.02 -16.51 3.55
N ARG A 66 16.96 -15.20 3.28
CA ARG A 66 17.90 -14.47 2.42
C ARG A 66 19.15 -14.00 3.16
N LYS A 67 19.16 -14.02 4.49
CA LYS A 67 20.37 -13.70 5.26
C LYS A 67 21.42 -14.80 5.03
N PRO A 68 22.64 -14.44 4.62
CA PRO A 68 23.72 -15.40 4.49
C PRO A 68 24.08 -15.99 5.86
N PRO A 69 24.54 -17.25 5.93
CA PRO A 69 24.88 -17.93 7.18
C PRO A 69 26.12 -17.38 7.91
N GLU A 70 26.70 -16.26 7.44
CA GLU A 70 27.86 -15.62 8.08
C GLU A 70 27.48 -14.59 9.16
N GLU A 71 26.20 -14.22 9.31
CA GLU A 71 25.70 -13.40 10.43
C GLU A 71 25.07 -14.24 11.56
N PHE A 72 25.46 -15.51 11.71
CA PHE A 72 25.31 -16.22 12.98
C PHE A 72 26.53 -15.93 13.87
N GLU A 73 26.92 -14.66 14.01
CA GLU A 73 27.89 -14.26 15.02
C GLU A 73 27.20 -14.30 16.39
N ASP A 74 27.74 -15.20 17.23
CA ASP A 74 27.72 -15.19 18.68
C ASP A 74 26.37 -15.44 19.37
N VAL A 75 25.92 -16.70 19.31
CA VAL A 75 25.27 -17.27 20.51
C VAL A 75 26.39 -17.52 21.54
N GLU A 76 26.73 -16.50 22.33
CA GLU A 76 27.51 -16.68 23.56
C GLU A 76 26.69 -17.53 24.55
N LEU A 77 27.01 -18.82 24.61
CA LEU A 77 26.60 -19.70 25.70
C LEU A 77 27.56 -19.46 26.87
N PHE A 78 27.18 -18.55 27.78
CA PHE A 78 27.76 -18.48 29.13
C PHE A 78 27.34 -19.68 29.97
#